data_AF-A0A972QGQ0-F1
#
_entry.id   AF-A0A972QGQ0-F1
#
_cell.length_a   1.000
_cell.length_b   1.000
_cell.length_c   1.000
_cell.angle_alpha   90.00
_cell.angle_beta   90.00
_cell.angle_gamma   90.00
#
_symmetry.space_group_name_H-M   'P 1'
#
loop_
_entity.id
_entity.type
_entity.pdbx_description
1 polymer ?
#
loop_
_entity_poly.entity_id
_entity_poly.type
_entity_poly.pdbx_seq_one_letter_code
_entity_poly.pdbx_strand_id
1 'polypeptide(L)'
;MKILLIVYDNDSYMHFFPQGVAYVASVLVKEGHQVSIYNQDKFHYPDARLTDYLDNNKFDVVGVGVIAGYYQYRKLLRISEAINRSKNRPFYVIGGHGPSPEPEFFLEGTGADVVVIGEGERTIVEVIKSIENGRSMSGIKGTAYLENGRAVINQRRPLIEDIDTIPLPAYELFPMEYYRLLRAPRASNADFVMPLLSGRGCTFKCTFCYRMDEGFRPRTKESIIDEIMFLKQTYGITYILFSDELLMSSKERTIDLCEAFIKAGLRIKWSCNGRLNYATREVLKTMKRSGCVFINYGIEAMDNQVLKNYKKGLTTDLIIKGVEATLKEGIS
;
A
#
# COMPACT_ATOMS: atom_id res chain seq x y z
N MET A 1 -21.16 -5.94 -11.41
CA MET A 1 -20.21 -6.28 -12.49
C MET A 1 -19.27 -7.41 -12.05
N LYS A 2 -18.64 -8.12 -12.99
CA LYS A 2 -17.53 -9.06 -12.79
C LYS A 2 -16.20 -8.32 -12.98
N ILE A 3 -15.40 -8.25 -11.93
CA ILE A 3 -14.17 -7.45 -11.88
C ILE A 3 -12.99 -8.38 -11.60
N LEU A 4 -11.96 -8.31 -12.46
CA LEU A 4 -10.70 -8.99 -12.26
C LEU A 4 -9.65 -8.00 -11.76
N LEU A 5 -9.05 -8.25 -10.59
CA LEU A 5 -7.88 -7.49 -10.13
C LEU A 5 -6.62 -8.33 -10.30
N ILE A 6 -5.57 -7.75 -10.86
CA ILE A 6 -4.32 -8.45 -11.15
C ILE A 6 -3.29 -8.13 -10.07
N VAL A 7 -2.72 -9.18 -9.49
CA VAL A 7 -1.50 -9.12 -8.69
C VAL A 7 -0.39 -9.65 -9.58
N TYR A 8 0.40 -8.73 -10.13
CA TYR A 8 1.45 -9.07 -11.10
C TYR A 8 2.66 -9.70 -10.43
N ASP A 9 3.41 -10.48 -11.21
CA ASP A 9 4.58 -11.21 -10.75
C ASP A 9 5.82 -10.31 -10.59
N ASN A 10 6.39 -10.31 -9.38
CA ASN A 10 7.61 -9.58 -9.04
C ASN A 10 8.90 -10.38 -9.31
N ASP A 11 8.80 -11.55 -9.94
CA ASP A 11 9.89 -12.52 -10.15
C ASP A 11 10.59 -12.88 -8.82
N SER A 12 9.81 -12.94 -7.74
CA SER A 12 10.26 -13.22 -6.37
C SER A 12 9.51 -14.42 -5.82
N TYR A 13 10.21 -15.31 -5.10
CA TYR A 13 9.59 -16.40 -4.33
C TYR A 13 9.17 -15.98 -2.91
N MET A 14 9.51 -14.76 -2.51
CA MET A 14 9.03 -14.14 -1.27
C MET A 14 8.07 -13.02 -1.62
N HIS A 15 6.79 -13.25 -1.34
CA HIS A 15 5.71 -12.36 -1.76
C HIS A 15 5.32 -11.40 -0.65
N PHE A 16 5.11 -10.13 -1.02
CA PHE A 16 4.46 -9.17 -0.15
C PHE A 16 2.95 -9.23 -0.38
N PHE A 17 2.18 -9.18 0.70
CA PHE A 17 0.73 -9.09 0.58
C PHE A 17 0.35 -7.78 -0.15
N PRO A 18 -0.41 -7.84 -1.26
CA PRO A 18 -0.70 -6.68 -2.11
C PRO A 18 -1.78 -5.78 -1.49
N GLN A 19 -1.45 -5.09 -0.40
CA GLN A 19 -2.38 -4.29 0.41
C GLN A 19 -3.25 -3.34 -0.41
N GLY A 20 -2.67 -2.59 -1.34
CA GLY A 20 -3.43 -1.63 -2.16
C GLY A 20 -4.54 -2.29 -2.98
N VAL A 21 -4.23 -3.44 -3.62
CA VAL A 21 -5.22 -4.23 -4.36
C VAL A 21 -6.28 -4.79 -3.42
N ALA A 22 -5.89 -5.25 -2.23
CA ALA A 22 -6.81 -5.80 -1.25
C ALA A 22 -7.78 -4.77 -0.65
N TYR A 23 -7.35 -3.51 -0.47
CA TYR A 23 -8.24 -2.40 -0.09
C TYR A 23 -9.21 -2.02 -1.23
N VAL A 24 -8.73 -1.98 -2.48
CA VAL A 24 -9.63 -1.75 -3.64
C VAL A 24 -10.64 -2.89 -3.78
N ALA A 25 -10.21 -4.14 -3.57
CA ALA A 25 -11.09 -5.28 -3.60
C ALA A 25 -12.18 -5.20 -2.53
N SER A 26 -11.86 -4.78 -1.31
CA SER A 26 -12.82 -4.73 -0.20
C SER A 26 -13.96 -3.74 -0.44
N VAL A 27 -13.68 -2.57 -1.00
CA VAL A 27 -14.74 -1.61 -1.37
C VAL A 27 -15.59 -2.10 -2.54
N LEU A 28 -15.00 -2.77 -3.52
CA LEU A 28 -15.74 -3.32 -4.66
C LEU A 28 -16.67 -4.46 -4.24
N VAL A 29 -16.22 -5.34 -3.32
CA VAL A 29 -17.06 -6.38 -2.71
C VAL A 29 -18.19 -5.75 -1.91
N LYS A 30 -17.90 -4.71 -1.12
CA LYS A 30 -18.91 -3.99 -0.32
C LYS A 30 -20.00 -3.34 -1.19
N GLU A 31 -19.66 -2.85 -2.37
CA GLU A 31 -20.63 -2.33 -3.36
C GLU A 31 -21.38 -3.45 -4.13
N GLY A 32 -21.18 -4.72 -3.77
CA GLY A 32 -21.94 -5.85 -4.32
C GLY A 32 -21.41 -6.40 -5.64
N HIS A 33 -20.16 -6.09 -6.01
CA HIS A 33 -19.55 -6.61 -7.23
C HIS A 33 -18.87 -7.97 -7.01
N GLN A 34 -18.81 -8.79 -8.07
CA GLN A 34 -18.06 -10.05 -8.07
C GLN A 34 -16.60 -9.76 -8.38
N VAL A 35 -15.74 -9.85 -7.37
CA VAL A 35 -14.30 -9.59 -7.51
C VAL A 35 -13.53 -10.90 -7.53
N SER A 36 -12.60 -11.03 -8.48
CA SER A 36 -11.67 -12.16 -8.57
C SER A 36 -10.23 -11.64 -8.65
N ILE A 37 -9.28 -12.39 -8.08
CA ILE A 37 -7.86 -12.04 -8.10
C ILE A 37 -7.12 -12.94 -9.09
N TYR A 38 -6.54 -12.35 -10.13
CA TYR A 38 -5.55 -13.02 -10.97
C TYR A 38 -4.18 -12.88 -10.32
N ASN A 39 -3.83 -13.86 -9.48
CA ASN A 39 -2.61 -13.81 -8.66
C ASN A 39 -1.41 -14.37 -9.42
N GLN A 40 -0.88 -13.59 -10.36
CA GLN A 40 0.29 -13.98 -11.14
C GLN A 40 1.54 -14.13 -10.26
N ASP A 41 1.67 -13.30 -9.22
CA ASP A 41 2.79 -13.34 -8.27
C ASP A 41 2.94 -14.71 -7.61
N LYS A 42 1.85 -15.32 -7.15
CA LYS A 42 1.88 -16.69 -6.58
C LYS A 42 2.23 -17.78 -7.60
N PHE A 43 1.69 -17.67 -8.80
CA PHE A 43 1.69 -18.80 -9.75
C PHE A 43 2.74 -18.68 -10.85
N HIS A 44 3.43 -17.54 -10.94
CA HIS A 44 4.42 -17.24 -11.98
C HIS A 44 3.94 -17.55 -13.40
N TYR A 45 2.66 -17.26 -13.68
CA TYR A 45 2.12 -17.50 -15.02
C TYR A 45 2.84 -16.62 -16.06
N PRO A 46 3.10 -17.10 -17.28
CA PRO A 46 3.55 -16.25 -18.36
C PRO A 46 2.54 -15.13 -18.61
N ASP A 47 3.03 -13.91 -18.91
CA ASP A 47 2.16 -12.73 -19.11
C ASP A 47 1.12 -12.99 -20.22
N ALA A 48 1.52 -13.67 -21.31
CA ALA A 48 0.65 -14.01 -22.44
C ALA A 48 -0.54 -14.91 -22.06
N ARG A 49 -0.44 -15.70 -20.98
CA ARG A 49 -1.56 -16.55 -20.51
C ARG A 49 -2.76 -15.71 -20.08
N LEU A 50 -2.55 -14.45 -19.69
CA LEU A 50 -3.63 -13.55 -19.31
C LEU A 50 -4.60 -13.32 -20.47
N THR A 51 -4.11 -13.25 -21.72
CA THR A 51 -4.97 -13.12 -22.90
C THR A 51 -5.93 -14.29 -23.02
N ASP A 52 -5.42 -15.54 -22.94
CA ASP A 52 -6.26 -16.74 -23.00
C ASP A 52 -7.23 -16.80 -21.81
N TYR A 53 -6.80 -16.38 -20.62
CA TYR A 53 -7.65 -16.35 -19.44
C TYR A 53 -8.84 -15.39 -19.63
N LEU A 54 -8.60 -14.19 -20.17
CA LEU A 54 -9.64 -13.21 -20.47
C LEU A 54 -10.53 -13.65 -21.66
N ASP A 55 -9.97 -14.34 -22.65
CA ASP A 55 -10.77 -14.87 -23.77
C ASP A 55 -11.74 -15.97 -23.32
N ASN A 56 -11.33 -16.80 -22.36
CA ASN A 56 -12.16 -17.89 -21.83
C ASN A 56 -13.07 -17.46 -20.66
N ASN A 57 -12.87 -16.28 -20.08
CA ASN A 57 -13.65 -15.79 -18.95
C ASN A 57 -14.09 -14.34 -19.16
N LYS A 58 -15.40 -14.10 -19.19
CA LYS A 58 -15.92 -12.75 -19.38
C LYS A 58 -15.84 -11.92 -18.10
N PHE A 59 -15.06 -10.84 -18.16
CA PHE A 59 -15.02 -9.79 -17.14
C PHE A 59 -15.53 -8.47 -17.74
N ASP A 60 -16.13 -7.63 -16.90
CA ASP A 60 -16.55 -6.30 -17.31
C ASP A 60 -15.42 -5.28 -17.13
N VAL A 61 -14.60 -5.47 -16.08
CA VAL A 61 -13.48 -4.60 -15.71
C VAL A 61 -12.26 -5.43 -15.33
N VAL A 62 -11.08 -4.96 -15.73
CA VAL A 62 -9.80 -5.43 -15.21
C VAL A 62 -9.02 -4.28 -14.57
N GLY A 63 -8.47 -4.51 -13.39
CA GLY A 63 -7.73 -3.52 -12.61
C GLY A 63 -6.29 -3.95 -12.33
N VAL A 64 -5.32 -3.06 -12.53
CA VAL A 64 -3.91 -3.27 -12.16
C VAL A 64 -3.40 -2.08 -11.33
N GLY A 65 -3.07 -2.34 -10.06
CA GLY A 65 -2.39 -1.35 -9.22
C GLY A 65 -0.88 -1.53 -9.29
N VAL A 66 -0.11 -0.47 -9.57
CA VAL A 66 1.35 -0.53 -9.76
C VAL A 66 2.07 0.51 -8.92
N ILE A 67 3.22 0.13 -8.36
CA ILE A 67 4.19 1.05 -7.76
C ILE A 67 5.24 1.44 -8.81
N ALA A 68 5.70 2.69 -8.80
CA ALA A 68 6.74 3.16 -9.72
C ALA A 68 8.05 2.39 -9.49
N GLY A 69 8.54 1.73 -10.52
CA GLY A 69 9.83 1.06 -10.56
C GLY A 69 10.09 0.55 -11.97
N TYR A 70 11.36 0.51 -12.40
CA TYR A 70 11.69 0.12 -13.77
C TYR A 70 11.16 -1.27 -14.12
N TYR A 71 11.35 -2.24 -13.23
CA TYR A 71 10.86 -3.60 -13.40
C TYR A 71 9.33 -3.65 -13.44
N GLN A 72 8.66 -3.01 -12.47
CA GLN A 72 7.20 -2.98 -12.37
C GLN A 72 6.56 -2.31 -13.59
N TYR A 73 7.17 -1.25 -14.11
CA TYR A 73 6.73 -0.62 -15.34
C TYR A 73 6.85 -1.55 -16.54
N ARG A 74 7.99 -2.25 -16.71
CA ARG A 74 8.17 -3.24 -17.79
C ARG A 74 7.17 -4.38 -17.67
N LYS A 75 6.86 -4.82 -16.45
CA LYS A 75 5.83 -5.83 -16.19
C LYS A 75 4.43 -5.32 -16.56
N LEU A 76 4.10 -4.09 -16.17
CA LEU A 76 2.84 -3.44 -16.53
C LEU A 76 2.64 -3.36 -18.06
N LEU A 77 3.67 -3.01 -18.82
CA LEU A 77 3.58 -2.98 -20.29
C LEU A 77 3.21 -4.35 -20.88
N ARG A 78 3.85 -5.44 -20.41
CA ARG A 78 3.57 -6.82 -20.86
C ARG A 78 2.15 -7.27 -20.48
N ILE A 79 1.72 -6.95 -19.26
CA ILE A 79 0.35 -7.23 -18.80
C ILE A 79 -0.68 -6.45 -19.62
N SER A 80 -0.39 -5.17 -19.89
CA SER A 80 -1.25 -4.30 -20.70
C SER A 80 -1.37 -4.82 -22.12
N GLU A 81 -0.27 -5.24 -22.74
CA GLU A 81 -0.27 -5.89 -24.05
C GLU A 81 -1.16 -7.14 -24.05
N ALA A 82 -1.06 -7.99 -23.03
CA ALA A 82 -1.89 -9.19 -22.92
C ALA A 82 -3.38 -8.87 -22.74
N ILE A 83 -3.73 -7.85 -21.94
CA ILE A 83 -5.12 -7.37 -21.78
C ILE A 83 -5.65 -6.84 -23.11
N ASN A 84 -4.91 -5.97 -23.78
CA ASN A 84 -5.33 -5.31 -25.01
C ASN A 84 -5.47 -6.28 -26.20
N ARG A 85 -4.78 -7.42 -26.19
CA ARG A 85 -4.90 -8.49 -27.20
C ARG A 85 -6.11 -9.40 -27.03
N SER A 86 -6.77 -9.36 -25.87
CA SER A 86 -7.93 -10.22 -25.62
C SER A 86 -9.09 -9.86 -26.55
N LYS A 87 -9.73 -10.87 -27.14
CA LYS A 87 -10.97 -10.72 -27.93
C LYS A 87 -12.13 -10.23 -27.08
N ASN A 88 -12.07 -10.53 -25.78
CA ASN A 88 -13.03 -10.11 -24.77
C ASN A 88 -12.45 -9.02 -23.86
N ARG A 89 -11.63 -8.10 -24.40
CA ARG A 89 -10.95 -7.04 -23.63
C ARG A 89 -11.94 -6.32 -22.68
N PRO A 90 -11.80 -6.47 -21.36
CA PRO A 90 -12.62 -5.75 -20.38
C PRO A 90 -12.23 -4.27 -20.34
N PHE A 91 -13.02 -3.45 -19.66
CA PHE A 91 -12.63 -2.06 -19.39
C PHE A 91 -11.40 -2.04 -18.47
N TYR A 92 -10.31 -1.43 -18.94
CA TYR A 92 -9.00 -1.54 -18.33
C TYR A 92 -8.68 -0.32 -17.46
N VAL A 93 -8.60 -0.56 -16.15
CA VAL A 93 -8.26 0.43 -15.13
C VAL A 93 -6.83 0.18 -14.62
N ILE A 94 -6.03 1.24 -14.55
CA ILE A 94 -4.74 1.21 -13.84
C ILE A 94 -4.72 2.23 -12.71
N GLY A 95 -3.87 2.03 -11.70
CA GLY A 95 -3.72 2.99 -10.61
C GLY A 95 -2.53 2.70 -9.71
N GLY A 96 -2.47 3.40 -8.58
CA GLY A 96 -1.38 3.28 -7.61
C GLY A 96 -0.30 4.36 -7.78
N HIS A 97 0.75 4.27 -6.95
CA HIS A 97 1.81 5.28 -6.89
C HIS A 97 2.63 5.38 -8.19
N GLY A 98 2.58 4.37 -9.06
CA GLY A 98 3.22 4.38 -10.37
C GLY A 98 2.51 5.29 -11.38
N PRO A 99 1.25 5.02 -11.74
CA PRO A 99 0.50 5.82 -12.73
C PRO A 99 0.05 7.20 -12.26
N SER A 100 -0.19 7.39 -10.96
CA SER A 100 -0.77 8.63 -10.45
C SER A 100 0.04 9.93 -10.70
N PRO A 101 1.38 9.93 -10.67
CA PRO A 101 2.23 11.10 -10.94
C PRO A 101 2.15 11.62 -12.37
N GLU A 102 2.13 10.69 -13.34
CA GLU A 102 2.28 10.96 -14.77
C GLU A 102 1.22 10.16 -15.55
N PRO A 103 -0.08 10.38 -15.28
CA PRO A 103 -1.14 9.54 -15.80
C PRO A 103 -1.18 9.49 -17.33
N GLU A 104 -0.83 10.58 -18.01
CA GLU A 104 -0.73 10.66 -19.48
C GLU A 104 0.27 9.64 -20.05
N PHE A 105 1.46 9.57 -19.45
CA PHE A 105 2.52 8.65 -19.89
C PHE A 105 2.08 7.20 -19.76
N PHE A 106 1.37 6.87 -18.67
CA PHE A 106 0.86 5.53 -18.46
C PHE A 106 -0.33 5.22 -19.37
N LEU A 107 -1.25 6.14 -19.63
CA LEU A 107 -2.34 5.93 -20.59
C LEU A 107 -1.79 5.61 -21.98
N GLU A 108 -0.86 6.42 -22.48
CA GLU A 108 -0.25 6.22 -23.80
C GLU A 108 0.53 4.90 -23.88
N GLY A 109 1.34 4.58 -22.87
CA GLY A 109 2.17 3.38 -22.88
C GLY A 109 1.41 2.07 -22.66
N THR A 110 0.27 2.11 -21.96
CA THR A 110 -0.48 0.90 -21.58
C THR A 110 -1.74 0.67 -22.39
N GLY A 111 -2.31 1.70 -23.03
CA GLY A 111 -3.63 1.60 -23.65
C GLY A 111 -4.75 1.30 -22.64
N ALA A 112 -4.57 1.69 -21.38
CA ALA A 112 -5.62 1.66 -20.37
C ALA A 112 -6.74 2.64 -20.70
N ASP A 113 -7.97 2.32 -20.29
CA ASP A 113 -9.13 3.18 -20.53
C ASP A 113 -9.20 4.32 -19.50
N VAL A 114 -8.70 4.08 -18.28
CA VAL A 114 -8.64 5.09 -17.22
C VAL A 114 -7.49 4.82 -16.24
N VAL A 115 -6.87 5.90 -15.77
CA VAL A 115 -5.97 5.91 -14.61
C VAL A 115 -6.74 6.43 -13.39
N VAL A 116 -6.67 5.69 -12.28
CA VAL A 116 -7.07 6.14 -10.95
C VAL A 116 -5.86 6.79 -10.27
N ILE A 117 -6.01 8.07 -9.90
CA ILE A 117 -4.97 8.94 -9.36
C ILE A 117 -5.15 9.09 -7.85
N GLY A 118 -4.10 8.76 -7.09
CA GLY A 118 -4.11 8.85 -5.62
C GLY A 118 -4.82 7.67 -4.97
N GLU A 119 -5.64 7.95 -3.95
CA GLU A 119 -6.39 6.92 -3.23
C GLU A 119 -7.52 6.34 -4.09
N GLY A 120 -7.47 5.02 -4.27
CA GLY A 120 -8.34 4.32 -5.22
C GLY A 120 -9.71 3.97 -4.67
N GLU A 121 -9.89 3.92 -3.36
CA GLU A 121 -11.04 3.26 -2.73
C GLU A 121 -12.38 3.95 -3.04
N ARG A 122 -12.41 5.28 -3.03
CA ARG A 122 -13.61 6.04 -3.43
C ARG A 122 -13.70 6.21 -4.94
N THR A 123 -12.56 6.44 -5.58
CA THR A 123 -12.48 6.74 -7.01
C THR A 123 -12.94 5.55 -7.85
N ILE A 124 -12.52 4.33 -7.49
CA ILE A 124 -12.90 3.14 -8.23
C ILE A 124 -14.41 2.91 -8.19
N VAL A 125 -15.08 3.19 -7.07
CA VAL A 125 -16.54 3.04 -6.95
C VAL A 125 -17.26 3.98 -7.91
N GLU A 126 -16.80 5.23 -8.05
CA GLU A 126 -17.37 6.18 -9.02
C GLU A 126 -17.06 5.79 -10.47
N VAL A 127 -15.85 5.28 -10.74
CA VAL A 127 -15.49 4.74 -12.06
C VAL A 127 -16.41 3.59 -12.45
N ILE A 128 -16.62 2.61 -11.55
CA ILE A 128 -17.51 1.48 -11.80
C ILE A 128 -18.95 1.93 -12.04
N LYS A 129 -19.49 2.83 -11.20
CA LYS A 129 -20.82 3.42 -11.38
C LYS A 129 -20.95 4.16 -12.71
N SER A 130 -19.89 4.84 -13.17
CA SER A 130 -19.89 5.47 -14.49
C SER A 130 -19.93 4.43 -15.61
N ILE A 131 -19.20 3.32 -15.49
CA ILE A 131 -19.21 2.25 -16.49
C ILE A 131 -20.61 1.63 -16.64
N GLU A 132 -21.37 1.51 -15.55
CA GLU A 132 -22.77 1.08 -15.56
C GLU A 132 -23.69 2.09 -16.25
N ASN A 133 -23.34 3.39 -16.22
CA ASN A 133 -24.15 4.51 -16.71
C ASN A 133 -23.60 5.18 -17.98
N GLY A 134 -23.02 4.39 -18.89
CA GLY A 134 -22.60 4.89 -20.21
C GLY A 134 -21.14 5.30 -20.34
N ARG A 135 -20.29 4.95 -19.36
CA ARG A 135 -18.81 5.00 -19.42
C ARG A 135 -18.19 6.40 -19.60
N SER A 136 -18.87 7.46 -19.19
CA SER A 136 -18.28 8.80 -19.21
C SER A 136 -17.34 9.00 -18.02
N MET A 137 -16.05 9.18 -18.28
CA MET A 137 -15.07 9.47 -17.22
C MET A 137 -14.98 10.95 -16.87
N SER A 138 -15.69 11.82 -17.60
CA SER A 138 -15.66 13.27 -17.39
C SER A 138 -16.17 13.65 -16.00
N GLY A 139 -15.41 14.49 -15.28
CA GLY A 139 -15.81 15.01 -13.97
C GLY A 139 -15.62 14.06 -12.78
N ILE A 140 -15.20 12.81 -13.01
CA ILE A 140 -14.87 11.88 -11.91
C ILE A 140 -13.55 12.32 -11.28
N LYS A 141 -13.59 12.82 -10.04
CA LYS A 141 -12.38 13.31 -9.38
C LYS A 141 -11.38 12.20 -9.15
N GLY A 142 -10.11 12.51 -9.39
CA GLY A 142 -9.00 11.57 -9.24
C GLY A 142 -8.88 10.58 -10.39
N THR A 143 -9.30 10.93 -11.60
CA THR A 143 -9.09 10.09 -12.79
C THR A 143 -8.41 10.84 -13.92
N ALA A 144 -7.77 10.10 -14.80
CA ALA A 144 -7.37 10.55 -16.13
C ALA A 144 -7.75 9.50 -17.17
N TYR A 145 -8.09 9.95 -18.38
CA TYR A 145 -8.54 9.09 -19.47
C TYR A 145 -8.18 9.71 -20.82
N LEU A 146 -8.34 8.97 -21.91
CA LEU A 146 -8.16 9.50 -23.27
C LEU A 146 -9.50 9.95 -23.86
N GLU A 147 -9.53 11.18 -24.38
CA GLU A 147 -10.64 11.71 -25.16
C GLU A 147 -10.10 12.24 -26.49
N ASN A 148 -10.61 11.71 -27.61
CA ASN A 148 -10.15 12.08 -28.96
C ASN A 148 -8.61 11.99 -29.13
N GLY A 149 -7.99 10.99 -28.51
CA GLY A 149 -6.54 10.76 -28.57
C GLY A 149 -5.70 11.69 -27.69
N ARG A 150 -6.30 12.49 -26.80
CA ARG A 150 -5.59 13.34 -25.84
C ARG A 150 -5.93 12.94 -24.41
N ALA A 151 -4.93 12.96 -23.53
CA ALA A 151 -5.14 12.75 -22.11
C ALA A 151 -5.95 13.91 -21.51
N VAL A 152 -7.04 13.57 -20.83
CA VAL A 152 -7.85 14.48 -20.01
C VAL A 152 -7.66 14.06 -18.56
N ILE A 153 -7.17 15.00 -17.74
CA ILE A 153 -6.94 14.80 -16.31
C ILE A 153 -8.03 15.55 -15.55
N ASN A 154 -8.87 14.83 -14.82
CA ASN A 154 -9.90 15.45 -13.99
C ASN A 154 -9.30 16.08 -12.73
N GLN A 155 -10.12 16.89 -12.04
CA GLN A 155 -9.74 17.47 -10.76
C GLN A 155 -9.28 16.39 -9.77
N ARG A 156 -8.21 16.69 -9.03
CA ARG A 156 -7.71 15.81 -7.96
C ARG A 156 -8.79 15.57 -6.90
N ARG A 157 -8.90 14.32 -6.44
CA ARG A 157 -9.81 13.93 -5.35
C ARG A 157 -9.22 14.34 -3.99
N PRO A 158 -10.03 14.91 -3.07
CA PRO A 158 -9.63 15.08 -1.67
C PRO A 158 -9.29 13.74 -1.02
N LEU A 159 -8.27 13.74 -0.17
CA LEU A 159 -7.86 12.56 0.59
C LEU A 159 -8.99 12.05 1.50
N ILE A 160 -9.05 10.75 1.71
CA ILE A 160 -9.98 10.11 2.65
C ILE A 160 -9.54 10.48 4.07
N GLU A 161 -10.19 11.45 4.70
CA GLU A 161 -9.79 11.95 6.03
C GLU A 161 -9.85 10.87 7.11
N ASP A 162 -10.99 10.17 7.21
CA ASP A 162 -11.18 9.05 8.12
C ASP A 162 -10.93 7.73 7.40
N ILE A 163 -9.75 7.15 7.65
CA ILE A 163 -9.31 5.89 7.05
C ILE A 163 -10.16 4.72 7.54
N ASP A 164 -10.74 4.79 8.74
CA ASP A 164 -11.54 3.69 9.29
C ASP A 164 -12.91 3.56 8.59
N THR A 165 -13.27 4.52 7.72
CA THR A 165 -14.41 4.36 6.80
C THR A 165 -14.15 3.34 5.69
N ILE A 166 -12.89 3.00 5.43
CA ILE A 166 -12.48 2.01 4.44
C ILE A 166 -12.61 0.62 5.08
N PRO A 167 -13.31 -0.34 4.45
CA PRO A 167 -13.36 -1.71 4.95
C PRO A 167 -11.96 -2.30 5.06
N LEU A 168 -11.78 -3.24 6.00
CA LEU A 168 -10.55 -4.03 6.08
C LEU A 168 -10.22 -4.65 4.71
N PRO A 169 -8.94 -4.86 4.39
CA PRO A 169 -8.55 -5.53 3.15
C PRO A 169 -9.31 -6.85 2.98
N ALA A 170 -9.70 -7.17 1.74
CA ALA A 170 -10.46 -8.38 1.42
C ALA A 170 -9.57 -9.63 1.47
N TYR A 171 -9.01 -9.93 2.64
CA TYR A 171 -8.02 -10.99 2.89
C TYR A 171 -8.48 -12.36 2.35
N GLU A 172 -9.77 -12.65 2.43
CA GLU A 172 -10.41 -13.88 1.96
C GLU A 172 -10.29 -14.12 0.45
N LEU A 173 -10.03 -13.09 -0.34
CA LEU A 173 -9.82 -13.21 -1.78
C LEU A 173 -8.38 -13.60 -2.14
N PHE A 174 -7.47 -13.64 -1.15
CA PHE A 174 -6.06 -13.89 -1.36
C PHE A 174 -5.63 -15.22 -0.73
N PRO A 175 -4.62 -15.89 -1.31
CA PRO A 175 -4.12 -17.15 -0.80
C PRO A 175 -3.17 -16.90 0.39
N MET A 176 -3.74 -16.59 1.56
CA MET A 176 -3.03 -16.03 2.70
C MET A 176 -1.82 -16.88 3.14
N GLU A 177 -1.93 -18.20 3.09
CA GLU A 177 -0.87 -19.16 3.42
C GLU A 177 0.42 -18.96 2.61
N TYR A 178 0.35 -18.39 1.40
CA TYR A 178 1.50 -18.14 0.53
C TYR A 178 2.35 -16.95 0.99
N TYR A 179 1.77 -16.00 1.71
CA TYR A 179 2.52 -14.83 2.21
C TYR A 179 3.36 -15.16 3.45
N ARG A 180 3.29 -16.39 3.97
CA ARG A 180 4.04 -16.84 5.16
C ARG A 180 5.56 -16.87 4.95
N LEU A 181 6.03 -16.85 3.71
CA LEU A 181 7.46 -16.83 3.40
C LEU A 181 8.11 -15.46 3.58
N LEU A 182 7.33 -14.38 3.73
CA LEU A 182 7.88 -13.06 3.99
C LEU A 182 8.72 -13.05 5.28
N ARG A 183 9.90 -12.43 5.24
CA ARG A 183 10.79 -12.28 6.39
C ARG A 183 11.03 -10.81 6.66
N ALA A 184 10.92 -10.44 7.93
CA ALA A 184 11.21 -9.12 8.46
C ALA A 184 12.38 -9.22 9.46
N PRO A 185 13.05 -8.10 9.79
CA PRO A 185 14.10 -8.09 10.80
C PRO A 185 13.63 -8.71 12.13
N ARG A 186 14.48 -9.55 12.74
CA ARG A 186 14.17 -10.29 14.00
C ARG A 186 12.98 -11.26 13.92
N ALA A 187 12.46 -11.56 12.74
CA ALA A 187 11.55 -12.68 12.53
C ALA A 187 12.30 -14.02 12.59
N SER A 188 11.67 -15.02 13.19
CA SER A 188 12.11 -16.42 13.15
C SER A 188 11.43 -17.16 12.00
N ASN A 189 11.88 -18.37 11.67
CA ASN A 189 11.22 -19.20 10.65
C ASN A 189 9.78 -19.60 11.00
N ALA A 190 9.43 -19.56 12.29
CA ALA A 190 8.06 -19.82 12.76
C ALA A 190 7.15 -18.60 12.61
N ASP A 191 7.72 -17.40 12.46
CA ASP A 191 6.94 -16.17 12.41
C ASP A 191 6.21 -16.03 11.08
N PHE A 192 4.93 -15.70 11.17
CA PHE A 192 4.13 -15.32 10.02
C PHE A 192 4.00 -13.79 10.00
N VAL A 193 4.73 -13.18 9.07
CA VAL A 193 4.81 -11.73 8.85
C VAL A 193 3.70 -11.27 7.92
N MET A 194 2.94 -10.26 8.34
CA MET A 194 1.97 -9.56 7.48
C MET A 194 2.18 -8.06 7.54
N PRO A 195 2.08 -7.35 6.40
CA PRO A 195 2.13 -5.90 6.41
C PRO A 195 0.79 -5.34 6.92
N LEU A 196 0.83 -4.19 7.61
CA LEU A 196 -0.36 -3.46 8.07
C LEU A 196 -0.10 -1.96 8.06
N LEU A 197 -1.12 -1.13 7.83
CA LEU A 197 -1.02 0.32 7.92
C LEU A 197 -1.64 0.82 9.23
N SER A 198 -0.90 1.59 10.04
CA SER A 198 -1.45 2.32 11.19
C SER A 198 -2.04 3.68 10.81
N GLY A 199 -1.74 4.16 9.60
CA GLY A 199 -2.20 5.43 9.04
C GLY A 199 -1.67 5.64 7.63
N ARG A 200 -2.00 6.78 7.02
CA ARG A 200 -1.54 7.19 5.69
C ARG A 200 -0.95 8.60 5.71
N GLY A 201 0.07 8.83 4.90
CA GLY A 201 0.73 10.12 4.81
C GLY A 201 1.89 10.27 5.79
N CYS A 202 2.42 11.49 5.82
CA CYS A 202 3.54 11.93 6.64
C CYS A 202 3.44 13.45 6.85
N THR A 203 3.91 14.03 7.95
CA THR A 203 3.86 15.50 8.12
C THR A 203 5.15 16.21 7.64
N PHE A 204 6.18 15.43 7.29
CA PHE A 204 7.49 15.96 6.90
C PHE A 204 7.56 16.35 5.42
N LYS A 205 8.44 17.32 5.13
CA LYS A 205 8.62 17.94 3.81
C LYS A 205 10.05 17.70 3.27
N CYS A 206 10.55 16.47 3.40
CA CYS A 206 11.90 16.12 2.95
C CYS A 206 12.01 16.33 1.43
N THR A 207 13.05 17.01 0.96
CA THR A 207 13.10 17.54 -0.43
C THR A 207 13.24 16.46 -1.50
N PHE A 208 13.73 15.27 -1.14
CA PHE A 208 13.87 14.12 -2.03
C PHE A 208 12.65 13.20 -2.01
N CYS A 209 11.75 13.36 -1.04
CA CYS A 209 10.64 12.44 -0.83
C CYS A 209 9.54 12.74 -1.83
N TYR A 210 9.38 11.84 -2.80
CA TYR A 210 8.26 11.88 -3.71
C TYR A 210 7.00 11.34 -3.02
N ARG A 211 6.02 12.22 -2.82
CA ARG A 211 4.73 11.90 -2.23
C ARG A 211 3.69 12.83 -2.81
N MET A 212 2.54 12.27 -3.21
CA MET A 212 1.44 13.11 -3.69
C MET A 212 0.61 13.66 -2.54
N ASP A 213 0.46 12.87 -1.48
CA ASP A 213 -0.49 13.16 -0.40
C ASP A 213 0.21 13.94 0.70
N GLU A 214 -0.41 15.02 1.17
CA GLU A 214 0.09 15.84 2.28
C GLU A 214 -0.58 15.48 3.60
N GLY A 215 0.08 15.81 4.72
CA GLY A 215 -0.43 15.53 6.06
C GLY A 215 -0.30 14.06 6.45
N PHE A 216 -0.83 13.73 7.64
CA PHE A 216 -0.89 12.38 8.19
C PHE A 216 -2.29 12.12 8.71
N ARG A 217 -2.87 10.99 8.33
CA ARG A 217 -4.21 10.56 8.70
C ARG A 217 -4.07 9.24 9.47
N PRO A 218 -4.28 9.23 10.79
CA PRO A 218 -4.18 8.01 11.59
C PRO A 218 -5.43 7.14 11.42
N ARG A 219 -5.26 5.83 11.54
CA ARG A 219 -6.36 4.94 11.96
C ARG A 219 -6.50 4.99 13.47
N THR A 220 -7.69 4.68 13.97
CA THR A 220 -7.92 4.47 15.40
C THR A 220 -7.16 3.25 15.90
N LYS A 221 -6.76 3.28 17.17
CA LYS A 221 -6.07 2.14 17.81
C LYS A 221 -6.98 0.92 17.88
N GLU A 222 -8.28 1.11 18.04
CA GLU A 222 -9.30 0.06 18.03
C GLU A 222 -9.33 -0.64 16.67
N SER A 223 -9.45 0.10 15.56
CA SER A 223 -9.40 -0.45 14.19
C SER A 223 -8.12 -1.24 13.91
N ILE A 224 -6.96 -0.74 14.36
CA ILE A 224 -5.69 -1.44 14.20
C ILE A 224 -5.65 -2.73 15.02
N ILE A 225 -6.10 -2.69 16.27
CA ILE A 225 -6.14 -3.85 17.17
C ILE A 225 -7.08 -4.92 16.62
N ASP A 226 -8.26 -4.53 16.15
CA ASP A 226 -9.27 -5.44 15.60
C ASP A 226 -8.74 -6.17 14.37
N GLU A 227 -8.05 -5.47 13.46
CA GLU A 227 -7.42 -6.10 12.30
C GLU A 227 -6.30 -7.05 12.69
N ILE A 228 -5.42 -6.68 13.64
CA ILE A 228 -4.37 -7.57 14.14
C ILE A 228 -4.96 -8.82 14.77
N MET A 229 -6.02 -8.67 15.57
CA MET A 229 -6.72 -9.78 16.22
C MET A 229 -7.40 -10.69 15.20
N PHE A 230 -8.09 -10.11 14.21
CA PHE A 230 -8.67 -10.85 13.09
C PHE A 230 -7.62 -11.69 12.36
N LEU A 231 -6.50 -11.06 11.98
CA LEU A 231 -5.40 -11.72 11.29
C LEU A 231 -4.79 -12.84 12.14
N LYS A 232 -4.56 -12.58 13.43
CA LYS A 232 -4.03 -13.56 14.37
C LYS A 232 -4.95 -14.77 14.55
N GLN A 233 -6.25 -14.54 14.73
CA GLN A 233 -7.23 -15.60 14.95
C GLN A 233 -7.51 -16.42 13.68
N THR A 234 -7.56 -15.77 12.52
CA THR A 234 -7.96 -16.39 11.26
C THR A 234 -6.78 -17.06 10.56
N TYR A 235 -5.59 -16.42 10.56
CA TYR A 235 -4.44 -16.85 9.77
C TYR A 235 -3.20 -17.20 10.61
N GLY A 236 -3.24 -16.98 11.94
CA GLY A 236 -2.12 -17.30 12.82
C GLY A 236 -0.93 -16.35 12.68
N ILE A 237 -1.18 -15.08 12.32
CA ILE A 237 -0.12 -14.07 12.18
C ILE A 237 0.56 -13.82 13.53
N THR A 238 1.90 -13.74 13.52
CA THR A 238 2.72 -13.52 14.73
C THR A 238 3.63 -12.30 14.63
N TYR A 239 3.68 -11.65 13.46
CA TYR A 239 4.51 -10.49 13.22
C TYR A 239 3.79 -9.48 12.31
N ILE A 240 3.79 -8.20 12.71
CA ILE A 240 3.31 -7.08 11.90
C ILE A 240 4.46 -6.25 11.36
N LEU A 241 4.55 -6.14 10.03
CA LEU A 241 5.41 -5.18 9.35
C LEU A 241 4.59 -3.92 9.05
N PHE A 242 4.69 -2.89 9.91
CA PHE A 242 4.00 -1.64 9.63
C PHE A 242 4.59 -0.97 8.40
N SER A 243 3.76 -0.85 7.35
CA SER A 243 4.12 -0.31 6.04
C SER A 243 3.87 1.22 5.94
N ASP A 244 3.56 1.85 7.06
CA ASP A 244 3.39 3.30 7.18
C ASP A 244 4.59 4.09 6.64
N GLU A 245 4.29 5.22 6.00
CA GLU A 245 5.29 6.26 5.72
C GLU A 245 5.80 6.92 7.02
N LEU A 246 4.93 7.02 8.04
CA LEU A 246 5.24 7.66 9.32
C LEU A 246 4.39 7.10 10.47
N LEU A 247 4.74 5.92 10.99
CA LEU A 247 4.09 5.39 12.21
C LEU A 247 4.37 6.29 13.42
N MET A 248 5.64 6.70 13.57
CA MET A 248 6.10 7.64 14.60
C MET A 248 5.76 9.08 14.20
N SER A 249 4.48 9.42 14.13
CA SER A 249 4.03 10.76 13.73
C SER A 249 4.05 11.79 14.87
N SER A 250 3.94 11.33 16.12
CA SER A 250 4.22 12.10 17.34
C SER A 250 4.61 11.15 18.49
N LYS A 251 5.16 11.68 19.58
CA LYS A 251 5.47 10.87 20.77
C LYS A 251 4.19 10.33 21.41
N GLU A 252 3.20 11.20 21.57
CA GLU A 252 1.92 10.95 22.23
C GLU A 252 1.16 9.84 21.49
N ARG A 253 1.01 9.94 20.17
CA ARG A 253 0.33 8.90 19.38
C ARG A 253 1.08 7.57 19.43
N THR A 254 2.41 7.61 19.32
CA THR A 254 3.22 6.38 19.33
C THR A 254 3.07 5.65 20.68
N ILE A 255 3.12 6.40 21.78
CA ILE A 255 2.92 5.86 23.13
C ILE A 255 1.48 5.35 23.30
N ASP A 256 0.46 6.12 22.91
CA ASP A 256 -0.95 5.72 23.02
C ASP A 256 -1.25 4.42 22.28
N LEU A 257 -0.77 4.29 21.03
CA LEU A 257 -0.92 3.05 20.24
C LEU A 257 -0.22 1.86 20.90
N CYS A 258 1.01 2.06 21.39
CA CYS A 258 1.77 0.99 22.03
C CYS A 258 1.15 0.55 23.37
N GLU A 259 0.68 1.48 24.20
CA GLU A 259 -0.02 1.15 25.44
C GLU A 259 -1.36 0.44 25.16
N ALA A 260 -2.05 0.79 24.07
CA ALA A 260 -3.22 0.06 23.63
C ALA A 260 -2.91 -1.39 23.26
N PHE A 261 -1.80 -1.64 22.55
CA PHE A 261 -1.34 -3.01 22.24
C PHE A 261 -1.00 -3.81 23.51
N ILE A 262 -0.38 -3.17 24.50
CA ILE A 262 -0.06 -3.78 25.79
C ILE A 262 -1.36 -4.14 26.52
N LYS A 263 -2.30 -3.19 26.62
CA LYS A 263 -3.59 -3.37 27.29
C LYS A 263 -4.44 -4.47 26.64
N ALA A 264 -4.43 -4.56 25.31
CA ALA A 264 -5.11 -5.59 24.56
C ALA A 264 -4.41 -6.97 24.65
N GLY A 265 -3.21 -7.04 25.20
CA GLY A 265 -2.46 -8.29 25.34
C GLY A 265 -2.10 -8.93 23.99
N LEU A 266 -1.87 -8.13 22.94
CA LEU A 266 -1.67 -8.62 21.57
C LEU A 266 -0.55 -9.66 21.45
N ARG A 267 0.53 -9.50 22.24
CA ARG A 267 1.71 -10.38 22.25
C ARG A 267 2.16 -10.73 20.82
N ILE A 268 2.47 -9.69 20.03
CA ILE A 268 2.88 -9.80 18.64
C ILE A 268 4.22 -9.07 18.44
N LYS A 269 5.10 -9.59 17.59
CA LYS A 269 6.29 -8.84 17.18
C LYS A 269 5.88 -7.81 16.15
N TRP A 270 6.53 -6.66 16.13
CA TRP A 270 6.32 -5.72 15.03
C TRP A 270 7.54 -4.86 14.74
N SER A 271 7.59 -4.35 13.51
CA SER A 271 8.57 -3.35 13.08
C SER A 271 7.90 -2.24 12.30
N CYS A 272 8.56 -1.10 12.20
CA CYS A 272 8.06 0.05 11.45
C CYS A 272 9.19 0.84 10.79
N ASN A 273 8.82 1.75 9.90
CA ASN A 273 9.66 2.89 9.57
C ASN A 273 9.48 3.96 10.65
N GLY A 274 10.58 4.56 11.10
CA GLY A 274 10.59 5.52 12.19
C GLY A 274 11.43 6.76 11.90
N ARG A 275 11.34 7.75 12.79
CA ARG A 275 12.19 8.94 12.76
C ARG A 275 12.86 9.17 14.10
N LEU A 276 14.15 9.47 14.04
CA LEU A 276 14.98 9.74 15.22
C LEU A 276 14.53 11.00 15.98
N ASN A 277 13.78 11.90 15.35
CA ASN A 277 13.11 13.04 15.98
C ASN A 277 12.25 12.66 17.20
N TYR A 278 11.63 11.48 17.16
CA TYR A 278 10.67 11.03 18.17
C TYR A 278 11.19 9.83 18.99
N ALA A 279 12.41 9.36 18.72
CA ALA A 279 13.03 8.21 19.36
C ALA A 279 13.60 8.56 20.76
N THR A 280 12.77 9.10 21.64
CA THR A 280 13.16 9.30 23.04
C THR A 280 13.16 7.97 23.78
N ARG A 281 13.91 7.91 24.90
CA ARG A 281 13.95 6.72 25.75
C ARG A 281 12.57 6.23 26.19
N GLU A 282 11.68 7.14 26.54
CA GLU A 282 10.30 6.82 26.91
C GLU A 282 9.54 6.13 25.78
N VAL A 283 9.55 6.73 24.58
CA VAL A 283 8.89 6.18 23.39
C VAL A 283 9.46 4.80 23.06
N LEU A 284 10.80 4.68 23.01
CA LEU A 284 11.48 3.42 22.69
C LEU A 284 11.18 2.32 23.73
N LYS A 285 11.18 2.64 25.02
CA LYS A 285 10.84 1.70 26.08
C LYS A 285 9.40 1.20 25.96
N THR A 286 8.46 2.07 25.62
CA THR A 286 7.06 1.71 25.41
C THR A 286 6.87 0.88 24.14
N MET A 287 7.54 1.25 23.04
CA MET A 287 7.57 0.45 21.81
C MET A 287 8.14 -0.95 22.08
N LYS A 288 9.23 -1.07 22.84
CA LYS A 288 9.81 -2.36 23.21
C LYS A 288 8.82 -3.23 23.98
N ARG A 289 8.17 -2.65 25.01
CA ARG A 289 7.16 -3.33 25.84
C ARG A 289 5.96 -3.81 25.02
N SER A 290 5.56 -3.08 23.98
CA SER A 290 4.43 -3.46 23.11
C SER A 290 4.79 -4.45 22.01
N GLY A 291 6.07 -4.86 21.90
CA GLY A 291 6.51 -5.89 20.94
C GLY A 291 7.33 -5.38 19.77
N CYS A 292 7.75 -4.10 19.76
CA CYS A 292 8.65 -3.59 18.72
C CYS A 292 10.01 -4.29 18.79
N VAL A 293 10.46 -4.82 17.65
CA VAL A 293 11.74 -5.52 17.53
C VAL A 293 12.73 -4.82 16.62
N PHE A 294 12.26 -3.95 15.73
CA PHE A 294 13.11 -3.24 14.77
C PHE A 294 12.48 -1.92 14.32
N ILE A 295 13.31 -0.89 14.15
CA ILE A 295 12.89 0.39 13.58
C ILE A 295 13.81 0.75 12.41
N ASN A 296 13.25 0.86 11.21
CA ASN A 296 13.98 1.37 10.06
C ASN A 296 14.04 2.91 10.13
N TYR A 297 15.23 3.46 10.38
CA TYR A 297 15.44 4.91 10.38
C TYR A 297 15.98 5.41 9.04
N GLY A 298 15.25 6.30 8.39
CA GLY A 298 15.79 7.05 7.26
C GLY A 298 16.79 8.10 7.75
N ILE A 299 18.08 7.75 7.81
CA ILE A 299 19.17 8.66 8.21
C ILE A 299 19.58 9.58 7.04
N GLU A 300 19.69 9.00 5.84
CA GLU A 300 20.09 9.60 4.56
C GLU A 300 21.50 10.19 4.47
N ALA A 301 21.99 10.87 5.51
CA ALA A 301 23.30 11.49 5.52
C ALA A 301 23.87 11.63 6.94
N MET A 302 25.20 11.57 7.05
CA MET A 302 25.95 11.90 8.27
C MET A 302 26.69 13.24 8.13
N ASP A 303 26.01 14.24 7.57
CA ASP A 303 26.50 15.60 7.39
C ASP A 303 25.37 16.60 7.66
N ASN A 304 25.60 17.55 8.57
CA ASN A 304 24.55 18.50 9.00
C ASN A 304 24.10 19.45 7.89
N GLN A 305 24.98 19.81 6.95
CA GLN A 305 24.63 20.67 5.83
C GLN A 305 23.76 19.91 4.82
N VAL A 306 24.08 18.66 4.52
CA VAL A 306 23.27 17.79 3.66
C VAL A 306 21.89 17.53 4.29
N LEU A 307 21.84 17.21 5.59
CA LEU A 307 20.57 17.00 6.32
C LEU A 307 19.68 18.25 6.30
N LYS A 308 20.28 19.45 6.41
CA LYS A 308 19.59 20.73 6.28
C LYS A 308 19.04 20.93 4.86
N ASN A 309 19.84 20.65 3.83
CA ASN A 309 19.42 20.74 2.43
C ASN A 309 18.25 19.78 2.13
N TYR A 310 18.28 18.58 2.71
CA TYR A 310 17.18 17.61 2.61
C TYR A 310 15.94 17.96 3.41
N LYS A 311 15.96 19.03 4.22
CA LYS A 311 14.91 19.36 5.19
C LYS A 311 14.56 18.14 6.06
N LYS A 312 15.58 17.37 6.45
CA LYS A 312 15.39 16.12 7.20
C LYS A 312 14.98 16.40 8.65
N GLY A 313 15.30 17.58 9.17
CA GLY A 313 15.04 17.93 10.57
C GLY A 313 15.84 17.08 11.55
N LEU A 314 16.97 16.52 11.11
CA LEU A 314 17.91 15.75 11.94
C LEU A 314 19.26 16.47 11.97
N THR A 315 20.05 16.17 13.00
CA THR A 315 21.48 16.46 13.08
C THR A 315 22.25 15.16 13.30
N THR A 316 23.54 15.15 12.98
CA THR A 316 24.41 13.98 13.22
C THR A 316 24.43 13.55 14.69
N ASP A 317 24.44 14.52 15.62
CA ASP A 317 24.35 14.27 17.07
C ASP A 317 23.01 13.61 17.46
N LEU A 318 21.89 14.10 16.93
CA LEU A 318 20.58 13.50 17.17
C LEU A 318 20.51 12.07 16.62
N ILE A 319 21.15 11.83 15.47
CA ILE A 319 21.22 10.50 14.86
C ILE A 319 21.97 9.53 15.77
N ILE A 320 23.18 9.90 16.20
CA ILE A 320 24.01 9.05 17.07
C ILE A 320 23.25 8.73 18.36
N LYS A 321 22.75 9.76 19.06
CA LYS A 321 22.02 9.59 20.32
C LYS A 321 20.77 8.72 20.17
N GLY A 322 20.02 8.90 19.08
CA GLY A 322 18.80 8.12 18.85
C GLY A 322 19.09 6.66 18.52
N VAL A 323 20.14 6.37 17.76
CA VAL A 323 20.58 5.00 17.47
C VAL A 323 21.08 4.32 18.75
N GLU A 324 21.95 4.98 19.52
CA GLU A 324 22.44 4.47 20.81
C GLU A 324 21.29 4.18 21.80
N ALA A 325 20.31 5.09 21.88
CA ALA A 325 19.13 4.89 22.72
C ALA A 325 18.29 3.68 22.26
N THR A 326 18.11 3.51 20.95
CA THR A 326 17.36 2.40 20.36
C THR A 326 18.02 1.06 20.71
N LEU A 327 19.34 0.97 20.52
CA LEU A 327 20.13 -0.21 20.85
C LEU A 327 20.10 -0.52 22.35
N LYS A 328 20.18 0.51 23.20
CA LYS A 328 20.14 0.36 24.67
C LYS A 328 18.82 -0.23 25.18
N GLU A 329 17.70 0.09 24.54
CA GLU A 329 16.39 -0.49 24.86
C GLU A 329 16.17 -1.87 24.18
N GLY A 330 17.18 -2.39 23.46
CA GLY A 330 17.14 -3.71 22.85
C GLY A 330 16.25 -3.80 21.61
N ILE A 331 16.04 -2.66 20.92
CA ILE A 331 15.41 -2.59 19.61
C ILE A 331 16.52 -2.53 18.55
N SER A 332 16.30 -3.22 17.43
CA SER A 332 17.28 -3.32 16.35
C SER A 332 17.12 -2.23 15.30
#